data_AF-A0A1S1Q297-F1
#
_entry.id   AF-A0A1S1Q297-F1
#
_cell.length_a   1.000
_cell.length_b   1.000
_cell.length_c   1.000
_cell.angle_alpha   90.00
_cell.angle_beta   90.00
_cell.angle_gamma   90.00
#
_symmetry.space_group_name_H-M   'P 1'
#
loop_
_entity.id
_entity.type
_entity.pdbx_description
1 polymer ?
#
loop_
_entity_poly.entity_id
_entity_poly.type
_entity_poly.pdbx_seq_one_letter_code
_entity_poly.pdbx_strand_id
1 'polypeptide(L)'
;MPFGFDDYANQTQRNEIANLLANLQELEEMARAAQAAQANAETLAKITELKTKTSAMFADIYQNVMARSAVAEQDFARHDYRTAFTGVSLGTEEELPAFVRMSASDWNLFGTVTRLGDQGVLVQITKDLQVSPGVFTIELRTTPTERADDDGWDRRVRALRAVISTIEQSVGRALVTQEVGAYQITIFNPGQVVHRIDGGGSVQGTSKHATVGVPALEIGTGVTAADRAKFQVHQYLTLPWYVERFTGDPGLGTLDEREKVGYALVMSAVLRLAQVWTKHPRALNLLAAKTMWEVLPKTPPARILAAMRPAVRPAADAAIGGRAVPAWAGDWGSGAVPSAQTWGEARAHILGEGPLGGHAPAASTINGHPAMVFEYRANLPDAFAHAWWHRA
;
A
#
# COMPACT_ATOMS: atom_id res chain seq x y z
N MET A 1 17.12 -21.00 -6.74
CA MET A 1 16.41 -19.89 -7.41
C MET A 1 14.94 -20.21 -7.34
N PRO A 2 14.13 -19.51 -6.55
CA PRO A 2 12.70 -19.64 -6.71
C PRO A 2 12.13 -18.32 -7.26
N PHE A 3 11.31 -18.47 -8.30
CA PHE A 3 10.39 -17.47 -8.84
C PHE A 3 10.98 -16.53 -9.91
N GLY A 4 10.88 -16.97 -11.17
CA GLY A 4 11.05 -16.13 -12.35
C GLY A 4 9.69 -15.78 -12.98
N PHE A 5 9.66 -14.79 -13.87
CA PHE A 5 8.48 -14.41 -14.67
C PHE A 5 7.84 -15.61 -15.43
N ASP A 6 8.67 -16.60 -15.77
CA ASP A 6 8.27 -17.87 -16.41
C ASP A 6 7.34 -18.73 -15.55
N ASP A 7 7.26 -18.48 -14.24
CA ASP A 7 6.41 -19.26 -13.34
C ASP A 7 4.92 -18.84 -13.38
N TYR A 8 4.57 -17.66 -13.95
CA TYR A 8 3.21 -17.10 -13.81
C TYR A 8 2.57 -16.49 -15.07
N ALA A 9 3.33 -16.25 -16.15
CA ALA A 9 2.78 -15.90 -17.47
C ALA A 9 3.32 -16.86 -18.51
N ASN A 10 2.45 -17.74 -19.02
CA ASN A 10 2.85 -18.68 -20.06
C ASN A 10 3.13 -17.93 -21.38
N GLN A 11 3.90 -18.56 -22.27
CA GLN A 11 4.25 -17.97 -23.57
C GLN A 11 3.02 -17.53 -24.37
N THR A 12 1.90 -18.24 -24.23
CA THR A 12 0.63 -17.93 -24.89
C THR A 12 0.10 -16.56 -24.48
N GLN A 13 0.10 -16.24 -23.18
CA GLN A 13 -0.40 -14.96 -22.67
C GLN A 13 0.47 -13.78 -23.10
N ARG A 14 1.79 -13.97 -23.22
CA ARG A 14 2.71 -12.94 -23.74
C ARG A 14 2.40 -12.62 -25.20
N ASN A 15 2.20 -13.66 -26.00
CA ASN A 15 1.86 -13.53 -27.41
C ASN A 15 0.47 -12.87 -27.57
N GLU A 16 -0.49 -13.19 -26.70
CA GLU A 16 -1.84 -12.64 -26.73
C GLU A 16 -1.86 -11.13 -26.43
N ILE A 17 -1.11 -10.67 -25.42
CA ILE A 17 -0.95 -9.24 -25.12
C ILE A 17 -0.31 -8.49 -26.29
N ALA A 18 0.77 -9.04 -26.86
CA ALA A 18 1.45 -8.44 -28.00
C ALA A 18 0.52 -8.30 -29.22
N ASN A 19 -0.28 -9.33 -29.50
CA ASN A 19 -1.26 -9.32 -30.59
C ASN A 19 -2.38 -8.30 -30.35
N LEU A 20 -2.89 -8.18 -29.12
CA LEU A 20 -3.94 -7.20 -28.79
C LEU A 20 -3.45 -5.75 -28.92
N LEU A 21 -2.20 -5.48 -28.53
CA LEU A 21 -1.59 -4.16 -28.71
C LEU A 21 -1.43 -3.80 -30.20
N ALA A 22 -0.98 -4.75 -31.02
CA ALA A 22 -0.88 -4.56 -32.46
C ALA A 22 -2.27 -4.28 -33.08
N ASN A 23 -3.29 -5.04 -32.70
CA ASN A 23 -4.66 -4.86 -33.18
C ASN A 23 -5.25 -3.50 -32.75
N LEU A 24 -4.97 -3.03 -31.54
CA LEU A 24 -5.41 -1.71 -31.09
C LEU A 24 -4.78 -0.60 -31.94
N GLN A 25 -3.49 -0.70 -32.23
CA GLN A 25 -2.79 0.28 -33.05
C GLN A 25 -3.34 0.32 -34.48
N GLU A 26 -3.57 -0.85 -35.08
CA GLU A 26 -4.19 -0.97 -36.42
C GLU A 26 -5.60 -0.36 -36.44
N LEU A 27 -6.43 -0.64 -35.43
CA LEU A 27 -7.77 -0.06 -35.32
C LEU A 27 -7.75 1.46 -35.16
N GLU A 28 -6.74 2.03 -34.50
CA GLU A 28 -6.56 3.47 -34.42
C GLU A 28 -6.18 4.09 -35.76
N GLU A 29 -5.30 3.45 -36.51
CA GLU A 29 -4.92 3.89 -37.85
C GLU A 29 -6.10 3.81 -38.82
N MET A 30 -6.89 2.72 -38.76
CA MET A 30 -8.13 2.57 -39.51
C MET A 30 -9.17 3.64 -39.14
N ALA A 31 -9.33 3.96 -37.86
CA ALA A 31 -10.25 5.00 -37.42
C ALA A 31 -9.85 6.38 -37.98
N ARG A 32 -8.54 6.72 -37.94
CA ARG A 32 -8.01 7.98 -38.49
C ARG A 32 -8.19 8.04 -40.01
N ALA A 33 -7.88 6.95 -40.72
CA ALA A 33 -8.06 6.86 -42.16
C ALA A 33 -9.53 6.97 -42.57
N ALA A 34 -10.44 6.30 -41.86
CA ALA A 34 -11.88 6.35 -42.10
C ALA A 34 -12.45 7.77 -41.86
N GLN A 35 -11.98 8.47 -40.83
CA GLN A 35 -12.34 9.87 -40.59
C GLN A 35 -11.82 10.80 -41.70
N ALA A 36 -10.56 10.63 -42.13
CA ALA A 36 -9.98 11.42 -43.21
C ALA A 36 -10.68 11.17 -44.56
N ALA A 37 -11.19 9.96 -44.78
CA ALA A 37 -11.90 9.58 -46.00
C ALA A 37 -13.42 9.87 -45.98
N GLN A 38 -13.95 10.50 -44.92
CA GLN A 38 -15.40 10.68 -44.72
C GLN A 38 -16.20 9.37 -44.88
N ALA A 39 -15.67 8.27 -44.34
CA ALA A 39 -16.34 6.98 -44.38
C ALA A 39 -17.74 7.06 -43.76
N ASN A 40 -18.65 6.20 -44.23
CA ASN A 40 -20.02 6.21 -43.74
C ASN A 40 -20.09 5.90 -42.22
N ALA A 41 -21.18 6.36 -41.60
CA ALA A 41 -21.35 6.26 -40.14
C ALA A 41 -21.31 4.80 -39.63
N GLU A 42 -21.69 3.83 -40.46
CA GLU A 42 -21.70 2.41 -40.10
C GLU A 42 -20.28 1.84 -39.98
N THR A 43 -19.36 2.21 -40.87
CA THR A 43 -17.95 1.82 -40.81
C THR A 43 -17.26 2.41 -39.58
N LEU A 44 -17.50 3.69 -39.28
CA LEU A 44 -16.96 4.35 -38.09
C LEU A 44 -17.52 3.73 -36.79
N ALA A 45 -18.81 3.38 -36.76
CA ALA A 45 -19.42 2.70 -35.62
C ALA A 45 -18.80 1.32 -35.37
N LYS A 46 -18.58 0.51 -36.42
CA LYS A 46 -17.93 -0.81 -36.32
C LYS A 46 -16.48 -0.72 -35.83
N ILE A 47 -15.70 0.23 -36.35
CA ILE A 47 -14.31 0.45 -35.88
C ILE A 47 -14.31 0.87 -34.40
N THR A 48 -15.23 1.75 -34.00
CA THR A 48 -15.36 2.20 -32.60
C THR A 48 -15.76 1.04 -31.67
N GLU A 49 -16.68 0.19 -32.09
CA GLU A 49 -17.09 -1.01 -31.35
C GLU A 49 -15.92 -1.98 -31.17
N LEU A 50 -15.18 -2.28 -32.25
CA LEU A 50 -13.99 -3.14 -32.20
C LEU A 50 -12.90 -2.55 -31.30
N LYS A 51 -12.65 -1.23 -31.37
CA LYS A 51 -11.70 -0.55 -30.49
C LYS A 51 -12.13 -0.68 -29.03
N THR A 52 -13.41 -0.50 -28.73
CA THR A 52 -13.96 -0.61 -27.37
C THR A 52 -13.81 -2.03 -26.84
N LYS A 53 -14.17 -3.06 -27.62
CA LYS A 53 -14.02 -4.47 -27.22
C LYS A 53 -12.56 -4.86 -27.01
N THR A 54 -11.68 -4.48 -27.94
CA THR A 54 -10.24 -4.80 -27.84
C THR A 54 -9.60 -4.08 -26.65
N SER A 55 -10.01 -2.83 -26.37
CA SER A 55 -9.56 -2.10 -25.18
C SER A 55 -10.05 -2.74 -23.88
N ALA A 56 -11.29 -3.24 -23.84
CA ALA A 56 -11.82 -3.96 -22.68
C ALA A 56 -11.10 -5.30 -22.45
N MET A 57 -10.81 -6.07 -23.51
CA MET A 57 -10.04 -7.31 -23.42
C MET A 57 -8.59 -7.06 -22.96
N PHE A 58 -7.96 -6.01 -23.49
CA PHE A 58 -6.63 -5.60 -23.04
C PHE A 58 -6.66 -5.19 -21.57
N ALA A 59 -7.65 -4.39 -21.15
CA ALA A 59 -7.80 -4.00 -19.75
C ALA A 59 -7.99 -5.23 -18.84
N ASP A 60 -8.79 -6.21 -19.23
CA ASP A 60 -9.01 -7.43 -18.45
C ASP A 60 -7.74 -8.29 -18.31
N ILE A 61 -7.04 -8.56 -19.41
CA ILE A 61 -5.77 -9.30 -19.38
C ILE A 61 -4.70 -8.54 -18.60
N TYR A 62 -4.63 -7.21 -18.78
CA TYR A 62 -3.73 -6.34 -18.03
C TYR A 62 -4.02 -6.40 -16.52
N GLN A 63 -5.29 -6.30 -16.12
CA GLN A 63 -5.69 -6.46 -14.72
C GLN A 63 -5.33 -7.85 -14.19
N ASN A 64 -5.50 -8.90 -14.99
CA ASN A 64 -5.13 -10.27 -14.60
C ASN A 64 -3.61 -10.46 -14.44
N VAL A 65 -2.79 -9.84 -15.29
CA VAL A 65 -1.31 -9.87 -15.16
C VAL A 65 -0.85 -9.02 -13.97
N MET A 66 -1.41 -7.83 -13.79
CA MET A 66 -1.11 -6.96 -12.65
C MET A 66 -1.54 -7.61 -11.33
N ALA A 67 -2.68 -8.31 -11.30
CA ALA A 67 -3.12 -9.10 -10.16
C ALA A 67 -2.13 -10.22 -9.82
N ARG A 68 -1.50 -10.86 -10.82
CA ARG A 68 -0.46 -11.89 -10.59
C ARG A 68 0.87 -11.29 -10.13
N SER A 69 1.27 -10.12 -10.66
CA SER A 69 2.43 -9.35 -10.16
C SER A 69 2.26 -8.98 -8.68
N ALA A 70 1.06 -8.55 -8.29
CA ALA A 70 0.69 -8.31 -6.90
C ALA A 70 0.74 -9.58 -6.03
N VAL A 71 0.38 -10.75 -6.59
CA VAL A 71 0.52 -12.04 -5.89
C VAL A 71 1.99 -12.40 -5.68
N ALA A 72 2.86 -12.20 -6.66
CA ALA A 72 4.31 -12.46 -6.53
C ALA A 72 4.96 -11.57 -5.46
N GLU A 73 4.58 -10.28 -5.41
CA GLU A 73 5.03 -9.35 -4.37
C GLU A 73 4.53 -9.76 -2.97
N GLN A 74 3.27 -10.22 -2.88
CA GLN A 74 2.73 -10.75 -1.63
C GLN A 74 3.41 -12.04 -1.20
N ASP A 75 3.71 -12.94 -2.14
CA ASP A 75 4.41 -14.18 -1.84
C ASP A 75 5.83 -13.88 -1.39
N PHE A 76 6.55 -12.96 -2.04
CA PHE A 76 7.83 -12.46 -1.54
C PHE A 76 7.70 -11.91 -0.11
N ALA A 77 6.74 -11.01 0.14
CA ALA A 77 6.53 -10.45 1.47
C ALA A 77 6.18 -11.53 2.52
N ARG A 78 5.48 -12.61 2.15
CA ARG A 78 5.18 -13.72 3.06
C ARG A 78 6.40 -14.59 3.40
N HIS A 79 7.32 -14.77 2.45
CA HIS A 79 8.47 -15.65 2.63
C HIS A 79 9.68 -14.90 3.20
N ASP A 80 9.89 -13.65 2.79
CA ASP A 80 11.11 -12.91 3.05
C ASP A 80 10.95 -11.83 4.13
N TYR A 81 9.70 -11.47 4.51
CA TYR A 81 9.53 -10.55 5.64
C TYR A 81 9.55 -11.31 6.94
N ARG A 82 10.34 -10.80 7.86
CA ARG A 82 10.18 -11.12 9.27
C ARG A 82 8.77 -10.71 9.71
N THR A 83 8.01 -11.68 10.23
CA THR A 83 6.64 -11.46 10.72
C THR A 83 6.56 -11.43 12.25
N ALA A 84 7.60 -11.87 12.96
CA ALA A 84 7.63 -11.89 14.42
C ALA A 84 8.67 -10.91 14.97
N PHE A 85 8.23 -9.94 15.74
CA PHE A 85 9.06 -8.90 16.35
C PHE A 85 8.99 -8.94 17.88
N THR A 86 9.98 -8.33 18.54
CA THR A 86 10.02 -8.19 20.01
C THR A 86 9.61 -6.79 20.48
N GLY A 87 9.42 -5.87 19.54
CA GLY A 87 8.93 -4.52 19.80
C GLY A 87 8.20 -3.98 18.58
N VAL A 88 7.81 -2.71 18.67
CA VAL A 88 7.19 -1.97 17.57
C VAL A 88 8.03 -2.12 16.32
N SER A 89 7.43 -2.61 15.24
CA SER A 89 8.09 -2.76 13.95
C SER A 89 7.87 -1.52 13.10
N LEU A 90 8.84 -1.21 12.25
CA LEU A 90 8.79 -0.09 11.33
C LEU A 90 9.42 -0.51 10.00
N GLY A 91 8.80 -0.10 8.90
CA GLY A 91 9.34 -0.16 7.55
C GLY A 91 9.06 1.16 6.84
N THR A 92 9.91 1.54 5.90
CA THR A 92 9.81 2.78 5.14
C THR A 92 9.65 2.52 3.65
N GLU A 93 8.92 3.38 2.98
CA GLU A 93 8.76 3.44 1.52
C GLU A 93 9.16 4.85 1.09
N GLU A 94 10.06 4.94 0.11
CA GLU A 94 10.51 6.21 -0.44
C GLU A 94 10.47 6.14 -1.97
N GLU A 95 9.60 6.95 -2.54
CA GLU A 95 9.56 7.20 -3.98
C GLU A 95 10.82 7.99 -4.36
N LEU A 96 11.49 7.59 -5.44
CA LEU A 96 12.66 8.29 -5.95
C LEU A 96 12.26 9.21 -7.11
N PRO A 97 12.95 10.34 -7.35
CA PRO A 97 12.81 11.12 -8.57
C PRO A 97 13.57 10.45 -9.72
N ALA A 98 13.60 9.11 -9.75
CA ALA A 98 14.29 8.28 -10.71
C ALA A 98 13.27 7.42 -11.45
N PHE A 99 13.49 7.26 -12.75
CA PHE A 99 12.55 6.58 -13.63
C PHE A 99 13.21 5.37 -14.28
N VAL A 100 12.46 4.29 -14.36
CA VAL A 100 12.88 3.04 -15.00
C VAL A 100 11.99 2.75 -16.20
N ARG A 101 12.61 2.33 -17.31
CA ARG A 101 11.91 1.78 -18.46
C ARG A 101 11.70 0.28 -18.27
N MET A 102 10.44 -0.12 -18.22
CA MET A 102 10.01 -1.49 -17.99
C MET A 102 8.75 -1.80 -18.80
N SER A 103 8.50 -3.08 -19.08
CA SER A 103 7.18 -3.47 -19.56
C SER A 103 6.15 -3.28 -18.46
N ALA A 104 4.94 -2.89 -18.83
CA ALA A 104 3.84 -2.80 -17.89
C ALA A 104 3.50 -4.19 -17.30
N SER A 105 3.77 -5.27 -18.05
CA SER A 105 3.63 -6.66 -17.59
C SER A 105 4.73 -7.15 -16.65
N ASP A 106 5.87 -6.45 -16.55
CA ASP A 106 6.95 -6.86 -15.65
C ASP A 106 6.50 -6.76 -14.19
N TRP A 107 7.14 -7.52 -13.30
CA TRP A 107 6.80 -7.48 -11.88
C TRP A 107 7.02 -6.09 -11.27
N ASN A 108 6.19 -5.76 -10.27
CA ASN A 108 6.37 -4.53 -9.49
C ASN A 108 7.70 -4.60 -8.75
N LEU A 109 7.94 -5.66 -8.00
CA LEU A 109 9.24 -5.98 -7.40
C LEU A 109 10.20 -6.49 -8.48
N PHE A 110 11.24 -5.71 -8.76
CA PHE A 110 12.22 -6.07 -9.78
C PHE A 110 13.65 -6.20 -9.27
N GLY A 111 13.89 -5.84 -8.01
CA GLY A 111 15.17 -6.10 -7.38
C GLY A 111 15.12 -6.03 -5.86
N THR A 112 16.19 -6.48 -5.24
CA THR A 112 16.37 -6.50 -3.79
C THR A 112 17.81 -6.15 -3.41
N VAL A 113 18.00 -5.76 -2.16
CA VAL A 113 19.31 -5.53 -1.56
C VAL A 113 19.42 -6.37 -0.30
N THR A 114 20.43 -7.22 -0.23
CA THR A 114 20.82 -8.00 0.96
C THR A 114 22.22 -7.59 1.41
N ARG A 115 22.60 -7.97 2.63
CA ARG A 115 24.00 -7.90 3.06
C ARG A 115 24.76 -9.11 2.50
N LEU A 116 26.02 -8.92 2.10
CA LEU A 116 26.86 -10.04 1.66
C LEU A 116 26.96 -11.12 2.75
N GLY A 117 26.70 -12.37 2.36
CA GLY A 117 26.67 -13.52 3.27
C GLY A 117 25.39 -13.65 4.11
N ASP A 118 24.44 -12.73 3.97
CA ASP A 118 23.12 -12.77 4.61
C ASP A 118 22.04 -13.10 3.56
N GLN A 119 20.98 -13.79 4.00
CA GLN A 119 19.79 -14.04 3.20
C GLN A 119 18.68 -13.02 3.48
N GLY A 120 18.78 -12.26 4.58
CA GLY A 120 17.82 -11.24 4.94
C GLY A 120 17.79 -10.08 3.95
N VAL A 121 16.63 -9.89 3.31
CA VAL A 121 16.38 -8.75 2.44
C VAL A 121 16.25 -7.49 3.30
N LEU A 122 16.98 -6.44 2.95
CA LEU A 122 16.96 -5.15 3.65
C LEU A 122 16.10 -4.13 2.91
N VAL A 123 16.19 -4.12 1.58
CA VAL A 123 15.49 -3.18 0.70
C VAL A 123 14.93 -3.92 -0.52
N GLN A 124 13.71 -3.58 -0.90
CA GLN A 124 13.07 -3.91 -2.16
C GLN A 124 13.19 -2.73 -3.13
N ILE A 125 13.35 -3.06 -4.41
CA ILE A 125 13.35 -2.11 -5.52
C ILE A 125 12.09 -2.39 -6.34
N THR A 126 11.15 -1.47 -6.31
CA THR A 126 9.84 -1.64 -6.95
C THR A 126 9.57 -0.55 -7.99
N LYS A 127 8.77 -0.84 -9.01
CA LYS A 127 8.11 0.19 -9.82
C LYS A 127 6.81 0.61 -9.14
N ASP A 128 6.48 1.91 -9.15
CA ASP A 128 5.24 2.42 -8.55
C ASP A 128 4.33 3.11 -9.59
N LEU A 129 4.55 4.40 -9.86
CA LEU A 129 3.68 5.20 -10.71
C LEU A 129 4.15 5.19 -12.17
N GLN A 130 3.25 4.83 -13.08
CA GLN A 130 3.48 5.00 -14.51
C GLN A 130 3.32 6.46 -14.92
N VAL A 131 4.41 7.12 -15.32
CA VAL A 131 4.39 8.52 -15.75
C VAL A 131 4.25 8.69 -17.25
N SER A 132 4.63 7.67 -18.02
CA SER A 132 4.36 7.57 -19.46
C SER A 132 4.36 6.08 -19.87
N PRO A 133 3.87 5.72 -21.07
CA PRO A 133 3.90 4.33 -21.52
C PRO A 133 5.31 3.72 -21.38
N GLY A 134 5.40 2.60 -20.66
CA GLY A 134 6.65 1.89 -20.37
C GLY A 134 7.66 2.60 -19.46
N VAL A 135 7.30 3.72 -18.80
CA VAL A 135 8.17 4.44 -17.86
C VAL A 135 7.50 4.58 -16.50
N PHE A 136 8.19 4.12 -15.47
CA PHE A 136 7.69 4.08 -14.10
C PHE A 136 8.66 4.81 -13.18
N THR A 137 8.15 5.36 -12.09
CA THR A 137 8.97 5.76 -10.95
C THR A 137 9.54 4.54 -10.24
N ILE A 138 10.67 4.73 -9.57
CA ILE A 138 11.28 3.72 -8.70
C ILE A 138 10.89 4.05 -7.25
N GLU A 139 10.32 3.08 -6.54
CA GLU A 139 10.10 3.14 -5.10
C GLU A 139 11.06 2.18 -4.40
N LEU A 140 11.69 2.64 -3.32
CA LEU A 140 12.52 1.82 -2.46
C LEU A 140 11.77 1.54 -1.16
N ARG A 141 11.64 0.26 -0.81
CA ARG A 141 10.93 -0.17 0.42
C ARG A 141 11.84 -0.97 1.31
N THR A 142 11.99 -0.58 2.57
CA THR A 142 12.75 -1.39 3.52
C THR A 142 11.89 -2.53 4.06
N THR A 143 12.47 -3.71 4.24
CA THR A 143 11.79 -4.74 5.05
C THR A 143 11.65 -4.26 6.50
N PRO A 144 10.60 -4.63 7.22
CA PRO A 144 10.40 -4.16 8.58
C PRO A 144 11.47 -4.67 9.57
N THR A 145 11.83 -3.84 10.55
CA THR A 145 12.65 -4.21 11.72
C THR A 145 12.13 -3.51 12.97
N GLU A 146 12.60 -3.87 14.16
CA GLU A 146 12.24 -3.14 15.36
C GLU A 146 12.63 -1.66 15.26
N ARG A 147 11.72 -0.76 15.66
CA ARG A 147 11.94 0.70 15.66
C ARG A 147 13.13 1.12 16.52
N ALA A 148 13.53 0.29 17.49
CA ALA A 148 14.65 0.51 18.40
C ALA A 148 15.92 -0.29 18.01
N ASP A 149 15.91 -1.06 16.91
CA ASP A 149 17.08 -1.77 16.40
C ASP A 149 17.95 -0.82 15.57
N ASP A 150 18.76 -0.01 16.25
CA ASP A 150 19.63 1.00 15.62
C ASP A 150 20.56 0.38 14.57
N ASP A 151 21.15 -0.79 14.87
CA ASP A 151 22.00 -1.53 13.94
C ASP A 151 21.21 -2.03 12.72
N GLY A 152 19.97 -2.49 12.92
CA GLY A 152 19.07 -2.88 11.85
C GLY A 152 18.68 -1.72 10.94
N TRP A 153 18.50 -0.52 11.49
CA TRP A 153 18.25 0.69 10.73
C TRP A 153 19.49 1.18 10.00
N ASP A 154 20.66 1.20 10.63
CA ASP A 154 21.92 1.57 9.97
C ASP A 154 22.20 0.65 8.76
N ARG A 155 21.97 -0.66 8.91
CA ARG A 155 22.07 -1.62 7.79
C ARG A 155 21.16 -1.27 6.61
N ARG A 156 19.90 -0.89 6.88
CA ARG A 156 18.91 -0.51 5.85
C ARG A 156 19.25 0.82 5.20
N VAL A 157 19.62 1.84 5.98
CA VAL A 157 20.02 3.16 5.48
C VAL A 157 21.25 3.05 4.58
N ARG A 158 22.23 2.20 4.92
CA ARG A 158 23.39 1.93 4.07
C ARG A 158 23.04 1.10 2.83
N ALA A 159 22.11 0.15 2.93
CA ALA A 159 21.57 -0.57 1.77
C ALA A 159 20.86 0.39 0.79
N LEU A 160 20.05 1.32 1.31
CA LEU A 160 19.42 2.41 0.53
C LEU A 160 20.49 3.27 -0.17
N ARG A 161 21.56 3.65 0.53
CA ARG A 161 22.70 4.37 -0.09
C ARG A 161 23.33 3.61 -1.25
N ALA A 162 23.57 2.31 -1.07
CA ALA A 162 24.17 1.47 -2.08
C ALA A 162 23.30 1.43 -3.35
N VAL A 163 22.00 1.15 -3.22
CA VAL A 163 21.10 1.10 -4.38
C VAL A 163 20.88 2.47 -5.02
N ILE A 164 20.75 3.55 -4.25
CA ILE A 164 20.62 4.91 -4.79
C ILE A 164 21.86 5.28 -5.61
N SER A 165 23.06 5.04 -5.08
CA SER A 165 24.31 5.27 -5.81
C SER A 165 24.37 4.46 -7.10
N THR A 166 23.89 3.21 -7.09
CA THR A 166 23.81 2.37 -8.29
C THR A 166 22.84 2.91 -9.32
N ILE A 167 21.67 3.41 -8.90
CA ILE A 167 20.67 4.02 -9.79
C ILE A 167 21.26 5.27 -10.46
N GLU A 168 21.92 6.13 -9.70
CA GLU A 168 22.58 7.35 -10.21
C GLU A 168 23.66 7.04 -11.24
N GLN A 169 24.48 6.02 -11.00
CA GLN A 169 25.54 5.59 -11.94
C GLN A 169 25.00 4.86 -13.17
N SER A 170 23.78 4.34 -13.09
CA SER A 170 23.14 3.54 -14.14
C SER A 170 22.24 4.37 -15.07
N VAL A 171 22.20 5.70 -14.97
CA VAL A 171 21.39 6.52 -15.88
C VAL A 171 21.78 6.25 -17.34
N GLY A 172 20.75 5.94 -18.16
CA GLY A 172 20.91 5.53 -19.56
C GLY A 172 21.39 4.08 -19.75
N ARG A 173 21.53 3.30 -18.68
CA ARG A 173 22.02 1.92 -18.67
C ARG A 173 21.07 1.01 -17.92
N ALA A 174 21.23 -0.29 -18.14
CA ALA A 174 20.46 -1.29 -17.41
C ALA A 174 20.96 -1.43 -15.97
N LEU A 175 20.05 -1.62 -15.02
CA LEU A 175 20.42 -2.12 -13.70
C LEU A 175 20.86 -3.58 -13.82
N VAL A 176 21.94 -3.94 -13.14
CA VAL A 176 22.50 -5.29 -13.13
C VAL A 176 22.70 -5.77 -11.71
N THR A 177 22.60 -7.08 -11.51
CA THR A 177 22.98 -7.74 -10.26
C THR A 177 24.47 -7.52 -10.02
N GLN A 178 24.83 -6.94 -8.86
CA GLN A 178 26.22 -6.61 -8.53
C GLN A 178 26.42 -6.42 -7.02
N GLU A 179 27.68 -6.51 -6.60
CA GLU A 179 28.11 -6.17 -5.24
C GLU A 179 28.47 -4.69 -5.14
N VAL A 180 28.04 -4.03 -4.08
CA VAL A 180 28.36 -2.62 -3.77
C VAL A 180 28.76 -2.52 -2.30
N GLY A 181 30.06 -2.48 -2.05
CA GLY A 181 30.60 -2.50 -0.68
C GLY A 181 30.21 -3.78 0.04
N ALA A 182 29.44 -3.66 1.12
CA ALA A 182 28.98 -4.80 1.94
C ALA A 182 27.63 -5.39 1.49
N TYR A 183 27.08 -4.94 0.36
CA TYR A 183 25.72 -5.26 -0.08
C TYR A 183 25.71 -5.97 -1.43
N GLN A 184 24.79 -6.92 -1.57
CA GLN A 184 24.44 -7.53 -2.85
C GLN A 184 23.14 -6.89 -3.34
N ILE A 185 23.20 -6.28 -4.53
CA ILE A 185 22.01 -5.84 -5.25
C ILE A 185 21.66 -6.95 -6.24
N THR A 186 20.44 -7.46 -6.18
CA THR A 186 19.94 -8.51 -7.07
C THR A 186 18.81 -7.95 -7.91
N ILE A 187 18.92 -8.04 -9.24
CA ILE A 187 17.90 -7.62 -10.20
C ILE A 187 17.27 -8.87 -10.82
N PHE A 188 15.97 -9.05 -10.62
CA PHE A 188 15.23 -10.23 -11.08
C PHE A 188 14.83 -10.13 -12.54
N ASN A 189 14.61 -8.91 -13.02
CA ASN A 189 14.18 -8.61 -14.37
C ASN A 189 15.30 -7.83 -15.07
N PRO A 190 16.30 -8.51 -15.66
CA PRO A 190 17.42 -7.85 -16.31
C PRO A 190 16.99 -7.12 -17.58
N GLY A 191 17.69 -6.04 -17.93
CA GLY A 191 17.43 -5.25 -19.15
C GLY A 191 16.61 -3.97 -18.93
N GLN A 192 16.17 -3.71 -17.71
CA GLN A 192 15.49 -2.47 -17.34
C GLN A 192 16.46 -1.30 -17.30
N VAL A 193 16.15 -0.24 -18.04
CA VAL A 193 17.03 0.91 -18.18
C VAL A 193 16.60 2.01 -17.21
N VAL A 194 17.51 2.50 -16.39
CA VAL A 194 17.28 3.75 -15.64
C VAL A 194 17.22 4.88 -16.66
N HIS A 195 16.02 5.38 -16.91
CA HIS A 195 15.76 6.31 -18.01
C HIS A 195 16.34 7.69 -17.74
N ARG A 196 16.05 8.24 -16.56
CA ARG A 196 16.47 9.58 -16.13
C ARG A 196 16.30 9.72 -14.62
N ILE A 197 16.89 10.78 -14.08
CA ILE A 197 16.66 11.26 -12.72
C ILE A 197 16.29 12.74 -12.81
N ASP A 198 15.12 13.10 -12.31
CA ASP A 198 14.68 14.49 -12.25
C ASP A 198 15.44 15.22 -11.12
N GLY A 199 15.72 16.52 -11.29
CA GLY A 199 16.44 17.31 -10.28
C GLY A 199 17.97 17.34 -10.42
N GLY A 200 18.50 17.17 -11.63
CA GLY A 200 19.93 17.40 -11.93
C GLY A 200 20.82 16.16 -11.82
N GLY A 201 20.27 14.96 -12.02
CA GLY A 201 21.03 13.71 -12.07
C GLY A 201 21.34 13.10 -10.71
N SER A 202 20.72 13.60 -9.64
CA SER A 202 20.91 13.09 -8.28
C SER A 202 19.57 12.87 -7.59
N VAL A 203 19.44 11.75 -6.89
CA VAL A 203 18.25 11.39 -6.11
C VAL A 203 18.16 12.27 -4.87
N GLN A 204 17.07 13.05 -4.77
CA GLN A 204 16.62 13.70 -3.54
C GLN A 204 15.37 12.97 -3.05
N GLY A 205 15.26 12.74 -1.74
CA GLY A 205 14.11 12.02 -1.18
C GLY A 205 12.78 12.69 -1.55
N THR A 206 11.83 11.92 -2.08
CA THR A 206 10.51 12.45 -2.48
C THR A 206 9.41 12.03 -1.48
N SER A 207 8.24 11.60 -1.95
CA SER A 207 7.14 11.14 -1.11
C SER A 207 7.61 10.00 -0.19
N LYS A 208 7.46 10.22 1.12
CA LYS A 208 7.89 9.28 2.17
C LYS A 208 6.67 8.69 2.86
N HIS A 209 6.67 7.37 3.01
CA HIS A 209 5.64 6.65 3.76
C HIS A 209 6.26 5.69 4.76
N ALA A 210 5.69 5.61 5.95
CA ALA A 210 6.17 4.70 6.99
C ALA A 210 5.07 3.72 7.38
N THR A 211 5.39 2.43 7.40
CA THR A 211 4.50 1.40 7.88
C THR A 211 4.95 0.95 9.27
N VAL A 212 4.13 1.22 10.28
CA VAL A 212 4.38 0.86 11.68
C VAL A 212 3.50 -0.33 12.09
N GLY A 213 4.09 -1.31 12.77
CA GLY A 213 3.38 -2.36 13.48
C GLY A 213 3.40 -2.11 14.98
N VAL A 214 2.23 -2.09 15.62
CA VAL A 214 2.08 -1.97 17.07
C VAL A 214 1.33 -3.17 17.65
N PRO A 215 1.63 -3.63 18.87
CA PRO A 215 0.87 -4.70 19.50
C PRO A 215 -0.59 -4.29 19.67
N ALA A 216 -1.55 -5.13 19.26
CA ALA A 216 -2.97 -4.81 19.40
C ALA A 216 -3.37 -4.54 20.87
N LEU A 217 -2.71 -5.21 21.81
CA LEU A 217 -2.93 -5.04 23.26
C LEU A 217 -2.39 -3.71 23.81
N GLU A 218 -1.46 -3.06 23.13
CA GLU A 218 -0.85 -1.80 23.57
C GLU A 218 -1.58 -0.56 23.05
N ILE A 219 -2.48 -0.71 22.07
CA ILE A 219 -3.31 0.39 21.59
C ILE A 219 -4.26 0.84 22.71
N GLY A 220 -4.16 2.11 23.09
CA GLY A 220 -4.88 2.71 24.21
C GLY A 220 -4.14 2.64 25.56
N THR A 221 -3.04 1.91 25.65
CA THR A 221 -2.25 1.77 26.88
C THR A 221 -1.29 2.95 27.04
N GLY A 222 -1.25 3.54 28.23
CA GLY A 222 -0.34 4.67 28.53
C GLY A 222 -0.71 5.99 27.85
N VAL A 223 -1.86 6.08 27.16
CA VAL A 223 -2.39 7.31 26.57
C VAL A 223 -3.63 7.78 27.32
N THR A 224 -3.68 9.07 27.66
CA THR A 224 -4.82 9.66 28.35
C THR A 224 -5.98 9.94 27.40
N ALA A 225 -7.18 10.18 27.92
CA ALA A 225 -8.30 10.63 27.08
C ALA A 225 -8.00 11.96 26.36
N ALA A 226 -7.17 12.83 26.95
CA ALA A 226 -6.74 14.08 26.33
C ALA A 226 -5.79 13.85 25.15
N ASP A 227 -4.91 12.84 25.22
CA ASP A 227 -4.03 12.45 24.12
C ASP A 227 -4.85 11.84 22.97
N ARG A 228 -5.81 10.97 23.31
CA ARG A 228 -6.72 10.36 22.33
C ARG A 228 -7.65 11.37 21.67
N ALA A 229 -8.07 12.41 22.40
CA ALA A 229 -8.80 13.54 21.83
C ALA A 229 -7.95 14.35 20.82
N LYS A 230 -6.61 14.21 20.87
CA LYS A 230 -5.65 14.70 19.87
C LYS A 230 -5.20 13.58 18.92
N PHE A 231 -6.02 12.54 18.75
CA PHE A 231 -5.82 11.43 17.82
C PHE A 231 -4.71 10.44 18.19
N GLN A 232 -4.03 10.62 19.32
CA GLN A 232 -2.93 9.75 19.74
C GLN A 232 -3.46 8.54 20.50
N VAL A 233 -3.32 7.35 19.93
CA VAL A 233 -3.80 6.08 20.53
C VAL A 233 -2.66 5.17 21.00
N HIS A 234 -1.42 5.52 20.69
CA HIS A 234 -0.19 4.89 21.16
C HIS A 234 0.98 5.87 20.97
N GLN A 235 2.11 5.68 21.67
CA GLN A 235 3.28 6.57 21.56
C GLN A 235 3.81 6.75 20.11
N TYR A 236 3.58 5.77 19.24
CA TYR A 236 3.98 5.81 17.82
C TYR A 236 2.78 5.75 16.85
N LEU A 237 1.56 5.92 17.36
CA LEU A 237 0.34 5.84 16.55
C LEU A 237 -0.58 7.03 16.82
N THR A 238 -0.62 7.93 15.84
CA THR A 238 -1.59 9.01 15.75
C THR A 238 -2.50 8.74 14.57
N LEU A 239 -3.80 8.67 14.80
CA LEU A 239 -4.81 8.32 13.79
C LEU A 239 -5.74 9.51 13.59
N PRO A 240 -5.52 10.40 12.61
CA PRO A 240 -6.33 11.62 12.43
C PRO A 240 -7.83 11.36 12.27
N TRP A 241 -8.21 10.14 11.89
CA TRP A 241 -9.58 9.68 11.76
C TRP A 241 -10.17 9.05 13.04
N TYR A 242 -9.40 8.92 14.13
CA TYR A 242 -9.85 8.37 15.40
C TYR A 242 -10.78 9.34 16.14
N VAL A 243 -11.87 8.82 16.70
CA VAL A 243 -12.88 9.60 17.41
C VAL A 243 -13.04 9.11 18.83
N GLU A 244 -12.40 9.81 19.77
CA GLU A 244 -12.46 9.50 21.21
C GLU A 244 -13.89 9.44 21.73
N ARG A 245 -14.82 10.21 21.15
CA ARG A 245 -16.23 10.24 21.56
C ARG A 245 -16.90 8.86 21.54
N PHE A 246 -16.46 7.93 20.69
CA PHE A 246 -17.02 6.57 20.65
C PHE A 246 -16.73 5.75 21.92
N THR A 247 -15.72 6.11 22.71
CA THR A 247 -15.46 5.43 24.01
C THR A 247 -16.59 5.62 25.02
N GLY A 248 -17.41 6.67 24.83
CA GLY A 248 -18.58 6.99 25.65
C GLY A 248 -19.91 6.52 25.06
N ASP A 249 -19.91 5.68 24.02
CA ASP A 249 -21.16 5.16 23.48
C ASP A 249 -21.93 4.31 24.51
N PRO A 250 -23.27 4.30 24.45
CA PRO A 250 -24.09 3.53 25.38
C PRO A 250 -23.85 2.03 25.20
N GLY A 251 -23.92 1.27 26.30
CA GLY A 251 -23.75 -0.19 26.29
C GLY A 251 -22.31 -0.69 26.48
N LEU A 252 -21.33 0.21 26.60
CA LEU A 252 -19.92 -0.15 26.83
C LEU A 252 -19.55 -0.32 28.30
N GLY A 253 -20.54 -0.37 29.21
CA GLY A 253 -20.29 -0.38 30.66
C GLY A 253 -19.54 -1.60 31.20
N THR A 254 -19.51 -2.70 30.45
CA THR A 254 -18.78 -3.93 30.80
C THR A 254 -17.34 -3.95 30.29
N LEU A 255 -16.99 -3.05 29.37
CA LEU A 255 -15.64 -2.93 28.80
C LEU A 255 -14.77 -2.08 29.71
N ASP A 256 -13.50 -2.47 29.86
CA ASP A 256 -12.50 -1.60 30.46
C ASP A 256 -12.12 -0.44 29.51
N GLU A 257 -11.33 0.52 30.00
CA GLU A 257 -10.94 1.69 29.20
C GLU A 257 -10.18 1.33 27.92
N ARG A 258 -9.32 0.33 27.95
CA ARG A 258 -8.56 -0.12 26.76
C ARG A 258 -9.49 -0.80 25.76
N GLU A 259 -10.43 -1.61 26.22
CA GLU A 259 -11.44 -2.25 25.39
C GLU A 259 -12.37 -1.21 24.75
N LYS A 260 -12.74 -0.14 25.48
CA LYS A 260 -13.47 1.00 24.89
C LYS A 260 -12.66 1.69 23.80
N VAL A 261 -11.35 1.83 23.95
CA VAL A 261 -10.47 2.35 22.89
C VAL A 261 -10.47 1.43 21.67
N GLY A 262 -10.43 0.11 21.86
CA GLY A 262 -10.54 -0.87 20.78
C GLY A 262 -11.88 -0.78 20.03
N TYR A 263 -13.00 -0.67 20.76
CA TYR A 263 -14.32 -0.38 20.19
C TYR A 263 -14.32 0.92 19.38
N ALA A 264 -13.81 2.00 19.98
CA ALA A 264 -13.78 3.32 19.37
C ALA A 264 -12.92 3.34 18.09
N LEU A 265 -11.81 2.60 18.05
CA LEU A 265 -10.98 2.45 16.86
C LEU A 265 -11.77 1.82 15.71
N VAL A 266 -12.54 0.76 15.97
CA VAL A 266 -13.38 0.12 14.94
C VAL A 266 -14.46 1.08 14.46
N MET A 267 -15.19 1.73 15.36
CA MET A 267 -16.23 2.69 14.98
C MET A 267 -15.68 3.91 14.22
N SER A 268 -14.49 4.36 14.58
CA SER A 268 -13.78 5.43 13.86
C SER A 268 -13.42 5.02 12.44
N ALA A 269 -12.98 3.78 12.24
CA ALA A 269 -12.71 3.24 10.91
C ALA A 269 -14.00 3.11 10.07
N VAL A 270 -15.12 2.72 10.68
CA VAL A 270 -16.44 2.70 10.01
C VAL A 270 -16.83 4.10 9.55
N LEU A 271 -16.71 5.09 10.43
CA LEU A 271 -16.98 6.49 10.09
C LEU A 271 -16.10 6.97 8.93
N ARG A 272 -14.78 6.72 9.01
CA ARG A 272 -13.84 7.15 7.97
C ARG A 272 -14.10 6.48 6.65
N LEU A 273 -14.38 5.17 6.64
CA LEU A 273 -14.69 4.44 5.42
C LEU A 273 -15.98 4.97 4.75
N ALA A 274 -17.01 5.25 5.54
CA ALA A 274 -18.24 5.85 5.02
C ALA A 274 -17.98 7.23 4.37
N GLN A 275 -17.12 8.06 4.97
CA GLN A 275 -16.68 9.33 4.39
C GLN A 275 -15.87 9.15 3.10
N VAL A 276 -14.98 8.16 3.04
CA VAL A 276 -14.19 7.84 1.83
C VAL A 276 -15.12 7.41 0.69
N TRP A 277 -16.07 6.51 0.95
CA TRP A 277 -17.02 6.05 -0.07
C TRP A 277 -17.99 7.11 -0.56
N THR A 278 -18.12 8.22 0.15
CA THR A 278 -18.88 9.38 -0.34
C THR A 278 -18.18 10.01 -1.56
N LYS A 279 -16.85 10.05 -1.56
CA LYS A 279 -16.05 10.63 -2.64
C LYS A 279 -15.58 9.60 -3.66
N HIS A 280 -15.31 8.37 -3.21
CA HIS A 280 -14.77 7.28 -4.01
C HIS A 280 -15.56 5.99 -3.74
N PRO A 281 -16.79 5.87 -4.28
CA PRO A 281 -17.66 4.72 -4.01
C PRO A 281 -16.96 3.39 -4.36
N ARG A 282 -16.68 2.57 -3.35
CA ARG A 282 -16.05 1.23 -3.46
C ARG A 282 -14.67 1.20 -4.15
N ALA A 283 -14.08 2.33 -4.48
CA ALA A 283 -12.81 2.44 -5.21
C ALA A 283 -11.63 2.71 -4.25
N LEU A 284 -11.40 1.78 -3.32
CA LEU A 284 -10.43 1.93 -2.23
C LEU A 284 -8.96 1.77 -2.66
N ASN A 285 -8.71 1.26 -3.87
CA ASN A 285 -7.38 1.12 -4.44
C ASN A 285 -6.83 2.41 -5.06
N LEU A 286 -7.69 3.42 -5.28
CA LEU A 286 -7.28 4.72 -5.82
C LEU A 286 -6.36 5.46 -4.84
N LEU A 287 -5.31 6.11 -5.36
CA LEU A 287 -4.41 6.94 -4.55
C LEU A 287 -5.19 7.99 -3.75
N ALA A 288 -6.15 8.68 -4.37
CA ALA A 288 -7.00 9.65 -3.69
C ALA A 288 -7.78 9.05 -2.50
N ALA A 289 -8.30 7.83 -2.63
CA ALA A 289 -8.98 7.13 -1.55
C ALA A 289 -8.03 6.72 -0.42
N LYS A 290 -6.82 6.26 -0.74
CA LYS A 290 -5.77 5.95 0.26
C LYS A 290 -5.31 7.20 1.01
N THR A 291 -5.06 8.30 0.31
CA THR A 291 -4.63 9.58 0.90
C THR A 291 -5.66 10.15 1.87
N MET A 292 -6.96 9.91 1.64
CA MET A 292 -7.99 10.27 2.62
C MET A 292 -7.80 9.58 3.97
N TRP A 293 -7.08 8.47 4.09
CA TRP A 293 -6.84 7.93 5.43
C TRP A 293 -5.79 8.70 6.22
N GLU A 294 -4.84 9.36 5.55
CA GLU A 294 -3.60 9.94 6.11
C GLU A 294 -2.71 8.91 6.82
N VAL A 295 -3.29 8.11 7.73
CA VAL A 295 -2.71 6.92 8.32
C VAL A 295 -3.64 5.74 8.00
N LEU A 296 -3.28 4.96 6.99
CA LEU A 296 -4.09 3.87 6.44
C LEU A 296 -3.92 2.60 7.27
N PRO A 297 -4.99 1.99 7.82
CA PRO A 297 -4.90 0.66 8.42
C PRO A 297 -4.58 -0.37 7.34
N LYS A 298 -3.47 -1.09 7.54
CA LYS A 298 -3.05 -2.20 6.68
C LYS A 298 -3.54 -3.53 7.24
N THR A 299 -3.69 -3.61 8.56
CA THR A 299 -4.44 -4.68 9.23
C THR A 299 -5.92 -4.29 9.34
N PRO A 300 -6.87 -5.20 9.06
CA PRO A 300 -8.29 -4.91 9.23
C PRO A 300 -8.61 -4.43 10.66
N PRO A 301 -9.24 -3.25 10.84
CA PRO A 301 -9.48 -2.66 12.15
C PRO A 301 -10.22 -3.58 13.12
N ALA A 302 -11.16 -4.38 12.64
CA ALA A 302 -11.94 -5.32 13.46
C ALA A 302 -11.08 -6.37 14.19
N ARG A 303 -9.84 -6.64 13.73
CA ARG A 303 -8.93 -7.57 14.41
C ARG A 303 -8.52 -7.12 15.81
N ILE A 304 -8.61 -5.83 16.12
CA ILE A 304 -8.35 -5.35 17.48
C ILE A 304 -9.32 -5.95 18.51
N LEU A 305 -10.52 -6.36 18.09
CA LEU A 305 -11.51 -6.98 18.97
C LEU A 305 -11.06 -8.36 19.47
N ALA A 306 -10.19 -9.05 18.74
CA ALA A 306 -9.57 -10.30 19.20
C ALA A 306 -8.62 -10.08 20.39
N ALA A 307 -8.18 -8.84 20.62
CA ALA A 307 -7.34 -8.46 21.75
C ALA A 307 -8.16 -8.10 23.02
N MET A 308 -9.49 -8.16 22.96
CA MET A 308 -10.38 -7.97 24.11
C MET A 308 -10.48 -9.22 24.97
N ARG A 309 -10.95 -9.08 26.21
CA ARG A 309 -11.29 -10.25 27.02
C ARG A 309 -12.42 -11.05 26.33
N PRO A 310 -12.33 -12.39 26.26
CA PRO A 310 -13.35 -13.20 25.59
C PRO A 310 -14.79 -12.96 26.09
N ALA A 311 -14.94 -12.68 27.39
CA ALA A 311 -16.24 -12.46 28.02
C ALA A 311 -16.97 -11.18 27.56
N VAL A 312 -16.24 -10.15 27.13
CA VAL A 312 -16.85 -8.85 26.76
C VAL A 312 -16.94 -8.65 25.24
N ARG A 313 -16.21 -9.45 24.47
CA ARG A 313 -16.22 -9.36 22.99
C ARG A 313 -17.64 -9.44 22.40
N PRO A 314 -18.54 -10.34 22.82
CA PRO A 314 -19.92 -10.36 22.30
C PRO A 314 -20.68 -9.06 22.55
N ALA A 315 -20.43 -8.37 23.68
CA ALA A 315 -21.04 -7.09 23.98
C ALA A 315 -20.51 -5.98 23.06
N ALA A 316 -19.19 -5.98 22.79
CA ALA A 316 -18.58 -5.06 21.83
C ALA A 316 -19.12 -5.29 20.40
N ASP A 317 -19.17 -6.55 19.94
CA ASP A 317 -19.69 -6.92 18.61
C ASP A 317 -21.16 -6.50 18.46
N ALA A 318 -21.99 -6.74 19.47
CA ALA A 318 -23.39 -6.31 19.49
C ALA A 318 -23.53 -4.78 19.48
N ALA A 319 -22.71 -4.07 20.26
CA ALA A 319 -22.70 -2.61 20.30
C ALA A 319 -22.29 -2.01 18.94
N ILE A 320 -21.31 -2.59 18.25
CA ILE A 320 -20.89 -2.15 16.91
C ILE A 320 -22.01 -2.44 15.90
N GLY A 321 -22.49 -3.69 15.86
CA GLY A 321 -23.50 -4.16 14.91
C GLY A 321 -24.84 -3.41 15.00
N GLY A 322 -25.24 -3.00 16.21
CA GLY A 322 -26.46 -2.23 16.45
C GLY A 322 -26.31 -0.70 16.29
N ARG A 323 -25.09 -0.18 16.15
CA ARG A 323 -24.86 1.27 16.20
C ARG A 323 -25.39 2.00 14.96
N ALA A 324 -26.46 2.79 15.13
CA ALA A 324 -26.93 3.71 14.09
C ALA A 324 -25.93 4.85 13.87
N VAL A 325 -26.00 5.51 12.70
CA VAL A 325 -25.21 6.71 12.37
C VAL A 325 -25.37 7.74 13.49
N PRO A 326 -24.29 8.18 14.15
CA PRO A 326 -24.39 9.24 15.13
C PRO A 326 -24.84 10.55 14.47
N ALA A 327 -25.74 11.30 15.11
CA ALA A 327 -26.24 12.57 14.56
C ALA A 327 -25.11 13.59 14.27
N TRP A 328 -24.04 13.54 15.07
CA TRP A 328 -22.87 14.41 14.92
C TRP A 328 -21.90 13.94 13.82
N ALA A 329 -22.09 12.76 13.24
CA ALA A 329 -21.15 12.21 12.25
C ALA A 329 -21.12 12.99 10.94
N GLY A 330 -22.20 13.73 10.62
CA GLY A 330 -22.26 14.60 9.44
C GLY A 330 -21.28 15.77 9.47
N ASP A 331 -20.92 16.23 10.66
CA ASP A 331 -20.08 17.42 10.87
C ASP A 331 -18.65 17.07 11.31
N TRP A 332 -18.33 15.79 11.39
CA TRP A 332 -17.04 15.35 11.94
C TRP A 332 -15.95 15.30 10.87
N GLY A 333 -14.94 16.15 11.00
CA GLY A 333 -13.76 16.16 10.14
C GLY A 333 -14.07 16.64 8.71
N SER A 334 -13.55 15.93 7.71
CA SER A 334 -13.47 16.39 6.31
C SER A 334 -14.61 15.90 5.39
N GLY A 335 -15.72 15.39 5.94
CA GLY A 335 -16.83 14.93 5.10
C GLY A 335 -18.06 14.44 5.87
N ALA A 336 -19.23 14.62 5.26
CA ALA A 336 -20.49 14.10 5.76
C ALA A 336 -20.62 12.59 5.53
N VAL A 337 -21.26 11.88 6.45
CA VAL A 337 -21.76 10.52 6.21
C VAL A 337 -23.09 10.66 5.45
N PRO A 338 -23.17 10.19 4.19
CA PRO A 338 -24.22 10.61 3.27
C PRO A 338 -25.55 9.91 3.52
N SER A 339 -25.54 8.71 4.11
CA SER A 339 -26.75 7.95 4.40
C SER A 339 -26.53 6.86 5.45
N ALA A 340 -27.63 6.41 6.07
CA ALA A 340 -27.65 5.23 6.92
C ALA A 340 -27.25 3.95 6.16
N GLN A 341 -27.52 3.88 4.85
CA GLN A 341 -27.11 2.77 4.00
C GLN A 341 -25.59 2.72 3.87
N THR A 342 -24.93 3.83 3.51
CA THR A 342 -23.46 3.89 3.36
C THR A 342 -22.76 3.54 4.67
N TRP A 343 -23.29 3.99 5.80
CA TRP A 343 -22.81 3.59 7.12
C TRP A 343 -22.94 2.09 7.38
N GLY A 344 -24.10 1.51 7.07
CA GLY A 344 -24.35 0.07 7.19
C GLY A 344 -23.40 -0.76 6.33
N GLU A 345 -23.19 -0.34 5.07
CA GLU A 345 -22.23 -0.96 4.15
C GLU A 345 -20.79 -0.85 4.69
N ALA A 346 -20.39 0.34 5.17
CA ALA A 346 -19.03 0.56 5.69
C ALA A 346 -18.78 -0.28 6.95
N ARG A 347 -19.78 -0.35 7.84
CA ARG A 347 -19.73 -1.20 9.03
C ARG A 347 -19.59 -2.68 8.66
N ALA A 348 -20.40 -3.16 7.72
CA ALA A 348 -20.32 -4.55 7.25
C ALA A 348 -18.95 -4.86 6.64
N HIS A 349 -18.37 -3.92 5.88
CA HIS A 349 -17.04 -4.08 5.28
C HIS A 349 -15.93 -4.13 6.34
N ILE A 350 -15.94 -3.23 7.33
CA ILE A 350 -14.94 -3.24 8.41
C ILE A 350 -15.06 -4.51 9.26
N LEU A 351 -16.26 -4.91 9.65
CA LEU A 351 -16.49 -6.13 10.43
C LEU A 351 -16.18 -7.40 9.64
N GLY A 352 -16.40 -7.38 8.32
CA GLY A 352 -16.03 -8.46 7.40
C GLY A 352 -14.54 -8.51 7.05
N GLU A 353 -13.70 -7.71 7.73
CA GLU A 353 -12.25 -7.60 7.47
C GLU A 353 -11.89 -7.24 6.01
N GLY A 354 -12.75 -6.49 5.34
CA GLY A 354 -12.53 -6.08 3.96
C GLY A 354 -11.28 -5.21 3.79
N PRO A 355 -10.60 -5.27 2.62
CA PRO A 355 -9.40 -4.49 2.37
C PRO A 355 -9.70 -2.98 2.36
N LEU A 356 -8.78 -2.17 2.89
CA LEU A 356 -8.92 -0.71 3.00
C LEU A 356 -8.07 0.09 2.00
N GLY A 357 -7.19 -0.59 1.26
CA GLY A 357 -6.34 0.02 0.24
C GLY A 357 -4.96 -0.63 0.20
N GLY A 358 -4.49 -0.90 -1.02
CA GLY A 358 -3.20 -1.59 -1.22
C GLY A 358 -3.23 -3.05 -0.74
N HIS A 359 -2.06 -3.70 -0.75
CA HIS A 359 -1.93 -5.07 -0.29
C HIS A 359 -1.87 -5.14 1.23
N ALA A 360 -2.56 -6.12 1.80
CA ALA A 360 -2.46 -6.41 3.22
C ALA A 360 -1.08 -7.03 3.51
N PRO A 361 -0.34 -6.53 4.52
CA PRO A 361 0.92 -7.11 4.93
C PRO A 361 0.68 -8.53 5.47
N ALA A 362 1.73 -9.34 5.46
CA ALA A 362 1.70 -10.62 6.16
C ALA A 362 1.28 -10.40 7.63
N ALA A 363 0.49 -11.34 8.16
CA ALA A 363 0.11 -11.30 9.56
C ALA A 363 1.37 -11.29 10.42
N SER A 364 1.50 -10.30 11.29
CA SER A 364 2.67 -10.11 12.14
C SER A 364 2.31 -10.23 13.62
N THR A 365 3.31 -10.60 14.41
CA THR A 365 3.23 -10.65 15.86
C THR A 365 4.31 -9.77 16.48
N ILE A 366 4.00 -9.17 17.62
CA ILE A 366 4.95 -8.44 18.46
C ILE A 366 4.82 -9.01 19.87
N ASN A 367 5.92 -9.48 20.44
CA ASN A 367 5.93 -10.18 21.74
C ASN A 367 4.94 -11.35 21.80
N GLY A 368 4.79 -12.09 20.70
CA GLY A 368 3.86 -13.21 20.59
C GLY A 368 2.39 -12.83 20.47
N HIS A 369 2.06 -11.53 20.47
CA HIS A 369 0.69 -11.03 20.30
C HIS A 369 0.42 -10.52 18.89
N PRO A 370 -0.81 -10.60 18.38
CA PRO A 370 -1.17 -10.02 17.09
C PRO A 370 -0.80 -8.53 17.01
N ALA A 371 -0.16 -8.15 15.91
CA ALA A 371 0.15 -6.76 15.62
C ALA A 371 -0.93 -6.12 14.72
N MET A 372 -1.16 -4.83 14.93
CA MET A 372 -1.93 -3.98 14.02
C MET A 372 -0.96 -3.10 13.24
N VAL A 373 -1.08 -3.10 11.92
CA VAL A 373 -0.17 -2.40 11.01
C VAL A 373 -0.86 -1.19 10.40
N PHE A 374 -0.16 -0.06 10.38
CA PHE A 374 -0.66 1.22 9.88
C PHE A 374 0.40 1.89 9.01
N GLU A 375 -0.03 2.45 7.89
CA GLU A 375 0.81 3.11 6.91
C GLU A 375 0.56 4.62 6.93
N TYR A 376 1.55 5.38 7.38
CA TYR A 376 1.57 6.84 7.33
C TYR A 376 1.81 7.29 5.88
N ARG A 377 0.77 7.89 5.29
CA ARG A 377 0.80 8.56 3.99
C ARG A 377 1.21 10.03 4.08
N ALA A 378 1.06 10.63 5.28
CA ALA A 378 1.41 12.00 5.59
C ALA A 378 1.73 12.13 7.10
N ASN A 379 2.23 13.30 7.52
CA ASN A 379 2.45 13.64 8.94
C ASN A 379 3.30 12.59 9.68
N LEU A 380 4.43 12.21 9.08
CA LEU A 380 5.34 11.23 9.65
C LEU A 380 5.83 11.67 11.04
N PRO A 381 5.72 10.81 12.07
CA PRO A 381 6.26 11.09 13.40
C PRO A 381 7.78 11.33 13.38
N ASP A 382 8.25 12.34 14.12
CA ASP A 382 9.69 12.59 14.33
C ASP A 382 10.43 11.38 14.89
N ALA A 383 9.72 10.54 15.65
CA ALA A 383 10.22 9.27 16.17
C ALA A 383 10.66 8.26 15.09
N PHE A 384 10.34 8.51 13.81
CA PHE A 384 10.75 7.71 12.66
C PHE A 384 11.90 8.35 11.88
N ALA A 385 12.42 9.51 12.31
CA ALA A 385 13.43 10.26 11.58
C ALA A 385 14.69 9.43 11.27
N HIS A 386 15.13 8.60 12.20
CA HIS A 386 16.33 7.74 12.07
C HIS A 386 16.20 6.66 10.99
N ALA A 387 14.98 6.30 10.61
CA ALA A 387 14.72 5.26 9.62
C ALA A 387 14.96 5.74 8.18
N TRP A 388 15.09 7.05 7.98
CA TRP A 388 15.24 7.63 6.65
C TRP A 388 16.69 7.73 6.23
N TRP A 389 16.91 7.47 4.95
CA TRP A 389 18.16 7.86 4.34
C TRP A 389 18.26 9.38 4.27
N HIS A 390 19.45 9.88 4.62
CA HIS A 390 19.85 11.25 4.38
C HIS A 390 21.12 11.25 3.54
N ARG A 391 21.13 12.12 2.53
CA ARG A 391 22.35 12.52 1.84
C ARG A 391 23.23 13.26 2.85
N ALA A 392 24.46 12.79 2.99
CA ALA A 392 25.47 13.39 3.87
C ALA A 392 26.07 14.66 3.25
#